data_AF-A0AAP4BQA9-F1
#
_entry.id   AF-A0AAP4BQA9-F1
#
_cell.length_a   1.000
_cell.length_b   1.000
_cell.length_c   1.000
_cell.angle_alpha   90.00
_cell.angle_beta   90.00
_cell.angle_gamma   90.00
#
_symmetry.space_group_name_H-M   'P 1'
#
loop_
_entity.id
_entity.type
_entity.pdbx_description
1 polymer ?
#
loop_
_entity_poly.entity_id
_entity_poly.type
_entity_poly.pdbx_seq_one_letter_code
_entity_poly.pdbx_strand_id
1 'polypeptide(L)'
;MLWAKFFGIHDLAAHPGSAQSSGDSADAAHQETESQIVSANRRAVSHGQLAAVEFSVVPRGYRADQVDAVLAECQAEIDRLRAQQAPHAQRAQDTER
;
A
#
# COMPACT_ATOMS: atom_id res chain seq x y z
N MET A 1 7.76 3.15 14.62
CA MET A 1 6.90 4.26 14.13
C MET A 1 7.76 5.32 13.42
N LEU A 2 8.46 4.93 12.34
CA LEU A 2 9.47 5.81 11.68
C LEU A 2 9.09 6.20 10.24
N TRP A 3 7.96 5.71 9.71
CA TRP A 3 7.59 5.85 8.30
C TRP A 3 6.73 7.08 7.97
N ALA A 4 6.12 7.74 8.97
CA ALA A 4 5.19 8.86 8.73
C ALA A 4 5.87 10.18 8.33
N LYS A 5 7.22 10.25 8.34
CA LYS A 5 7.97 11.50 8.06
C LYS A 5 8.42 11.65 6.60
N PHE A 6 8.31 10.62 5.76
CA PHE A 6 8.82 10.66 4.38
C PHE A 6 7.79 11.11 3.34
N PHE A 7 6.49 10.97 3.62
CA PHE A 7 5.44 11.41 2.72
C PHE A 7 5.03 12.85 3.07
N GLY A 8 5.86 13.80 2.62
CA GLY A 8 5.53 15.22 2.64
C GLY A 8 4.30 15.46 1.77
N ILE A 9 3.11 15.45 2.37
CA ILE A 9 1.92 16.05 1.80
C ILE A 9 2.11 17.56 1.92
N HIS A 10 2.66 18.17 0.87
CA HIS A 10 2.63 19.62 0.74
C HIS A 10 1.25 20.00 0.22
N ASP A 11 0.42 20.50 1.14
CA ASP A 11 -0.78 21.26 0.87
C ASP A 11 -0.42 22.45 -0.03
N LEU A 12 -0.79 22.38 -1.31
CA LEU A 12 -0.61 23.47 -2.25
C LEU A 12 -1.87 24.32 -2.23
N ALA A 13 -1.89 25.27 -1.30
CA ALA A 13 -2.84 26.37 -1.30
C ALA A 13 -2.68 27.19 -2.59
N ALA A 14 -3.70 27.15 -3.45
CA ALA A 14 -3.92 28.14 -4.50
C ALA A 14 -5.43 28.37 -4.70
N HIS A 15 -5.91 29.55 -4.30
CA HIS A 15 -7.19 30.12 -4.71
C HIS A 15 -6.96 31.10 -5.89
N PRO A 16 -8.01 31.69 -6.50
CA PRO A 16 -9.01 31.04 -7.35
C PRO A 16 -9.04 31.74 -8.73
N GLY A 17 -9.09 30.96 -9.82
CA GLY A 17 -9.11 31.51 -11.18
C GLY A 17 -10.20 30.83 -12.02
N SER A 18 -11.40 31.36 -11.92
CA SER A 18 -12.62 30.84 -12.54
C SER A 18 -12.53 30.73 -14.07
N ALA A 19 -12.50 29.49 -14.57
CA ALA A 19 -13.00 29.07 -15.88
C ALA A 19 -13.11 27.53 -15.92
N GLN A 20 -13.92 26.93 -15.04
CA GLN A 20 -14.07 25.48 -14.90
C GLN A 20 -15.50 25.05 -15.25
N SER A 21 -15.64 24.13 -16.21
CA SER A 21 -16.82 23.26 -16.29
C SER A 21 -16.56 21.89 -16.94
N SER A 22 -15.35 21.59 -17.42
CA SER A 22 -15.04 20.27 -18.02
C SER A 22 -13.83 19.56 -17.43
N GLY A 23 -12.98 20.25 -16.66
CA GLY A 23 -11.84 19.62 -15.95
C GLY A 23 -12.20 18.98 -14.62
N ASP A 24 -13.24 19.49 -13.94
CA ASP A 24 -13.57 19.12 -12.56
C ASP A 24 -14.03 17.66 -12.43
N SER A 25 -14.74 17.12 -13.43
CA SER A 25 -15.18 15.73 -13.43
C SER A 25 -14.05 14.72 -13.69
N ALA A 26 -13.03 15.10 -14.46
CA ALA A 26 -11.88 14.24 -14.72
C ALA A 26 -10.98 14.15 -13.47
N ASP A 27 -10.72 15.29 -12.83
CA ASP A 27 -9.94 15.35 -11.59
C ASP A 27 -10.64 14.58 -10.45
N ALA A 28 -11.96 14.71 -10.32
CA ALA A 28 -12.74 13.94 -9.33
C ALA A 28 -12.66 12.42 -9.57
N ALA A 29 -12.77 11.97 -10.83
CA ALA A 29 -12.68 10.55 -11.16
C ALA A 29 -11.27 9.97 -10.89
N HIS A 30 -10.22 10.74 -11.18
CA HIS A 30 -8.85 10.37 -10.85
C HIS A 30 -8.63 10.26 -9.34
N GLN A 31 -9.13 11.23 -8.57
CA GLN A 31 -8.99 11.25 -7.12
C GLN A 31 -9.77 10.12 -6.43
N GLU A 32 -10.96 9.78 -6.95
CA GLU A 32 -11.73 8.62 -6.47
C GLU A 32 -11.00 7.30 -6.75
N THR A 33 -10.38 7.17 -7.93
CA THR A 33 -9.58 5.99 -8.30
C THR A 33 -8.36 5.83 -7.39
N GLU A 34 -7.62 6.92 -7.12
CA GLU A 34 -6.49 6.89 -6.19
C GLU A 34 -6.90 6.50 -4.77
N SER A 35 -8.03 7.03 -4.28
CA SER A 35 -8.59 6.68 -2.98
C SER A 35 -8.92 5.19 -2.88
N GLN A 36 -9.52 4.61 -3.94
CA GLN A 36 -9.82 3.19 -4.02
C GLN A 36 -8.55 2.32 -3.95
N ILE A 37 -7.50 2.68 -4.71
CA ILE A 37 -6.21 2.00 -4.70
C ILE A 37 -5.58 2.02 -3.30
N VAL A 38 -5.57 3.19 -2.63
CA VAL A 38 -5.05 3.31 -1.27
C VAL A 38 -5.82 2.39 -0.30
N SER A 39 -7.15 2.33 -0.43
CA SER A 39 -7.98 1.46 0.40
C SER A 39 -7.67 -0.03 0.16
N ALA A 40 -7.47 -0.43 -1.10
CA ALA A 40 -7.17 -1.80 -1.49
C ALA A 40 -5.79 -2.22 -1.00
N ASN A 41 -4.78 -1.36 -1.19
CA ASN A 41 -3.43 -1.57 -0.69
C ASN A 41 -3.41 -1.75 0.83
N ARG A 42 -4.17 -0.94 1.58
CA ARG A 42 -4.25 -1.09 3.04
C ARG A 42 -4.80 -2.46 3.44
N ARG A 43 -5.81 -2.98 2.73
CA ARG A 43 -6.33 -4.34 2.96
C ARG A 43 -5.28 -5.39 2.61
N ALA A 44 -4.66 -5.29 1.44
CA ALA A 44 -3.63 -6.22 0.98
C ALA A 44 -2.47 -6.34 1.99
N VAL A 45 -1.96 -5.20 2.49
CA VAL A 45 -0.91 -5.17 3.51
C VAL A 45 -1.39 -5.80 4.83
N SER A 46 -2.61 -5.49 5.28
CA SER A 46 -3.17 -6.04 6.52
C SER A 46 -3.34 -7.57 6.47
N HIS A 47 -3.58 -8.12 5.28
CA HIS A 47 -3.67 -9.55 5.04
C HIS A 47 -2.33 -10.20 4.66
N GLY A 48 -1.24 -9.43 4.59
CA GLY A 48 0.08 -9.90 4.16
C GLY A 48 0.07 -10.48 2.73
N GLN A 49 -0.65 -9.81 1.84
CA GLN A 49 -0.78 -10.11 0.41
C GLN A 49 -0.07 -9.02 -0.40
N LEU A 50 1.25 -8.91 -0.28
CA LEU A 50 1.99 -7.79 -0.87
C LEU A 50 1.99 -7.80 -2.41
N ALA A 51 1.78 -8.96 -3.02
CA ALA A 51 1.63 -9.10 -4.47
C ALA A 51 0.36 -8.43 -5.04
N ALA A 52 -0.60 -8.06 -4.20
CA ALA A 52 -1.84 -7.38 -4.61
C ALA A 52 -1.79 -5.85 -4.44
N VAL A 53 -0.63 -5.29 -4.09
CA VAL A 53 -0.45 -3.84 -3.91
C VAL A 53 -0.15 -3.19 -5.26
N GLU A 54 -0.84 -2.08 -5.54
CA GLU A 54 -0.68 -1.33 -6.80
C GLU A 54 -0.12 0.08 -6.55
N PHE A 55 0.69 0.58 -7.49
CA PHE A 55 1.28 1.92 -7.42
C PHE A 55 1.13 2.67 -8.74
N SER A 56 0.78 3.96 -8.65
CA SER A 56 0.85 4.87 -9.79
C SER A 56 2.32 5.20 -10.12
N VAL A 57 2.65 5.19 -11.41
CA VAL A 57 3.97 5.62 -11.89
C VAL A 57 3.97 7.15 -12.04
N VAL A 58 4.92 7.81 -11.39
CA VAL A 58 5.07 9.27 -11.42
C VAL A 58 6.46 9.68 -11.95
N PRO A 59 6.61 10.89 -12.55
CA PRO A 59 7.86 11.29 -13.24
C PRO A 59 9.14 11.28 -12.39
N ARG A 60 9.04 11.32 -11.06
CA ARG A 60 10.17 11.24 -10.13
C ARG A 60 9.97 10.14 -9.06
N GLY A 61 9.30 9.06 -9.44
CA GLY A 61 9.07 7.91 -8.57
C GLY A 61 10.28 6.97 -8.46
N TYR A 62 10.18 5.99 -7.57
CA TYR A 62 11.10 4.87 -7.53
C TYR A 62 10.94 3.99 -8.76
N ARG A 63 12.01 3.26 -9.15
CA ARG A 63 11.94 2.32 -10.27
C ARG A 63 11.09 1.11 -9.87
N ALA A 64 10.18 0.69 -10.75
CA ALA A 64 9.24 -0.40 -10.47
C ALA A 64 9.96 -1.70 -10.07
N ASP A 65 11.03 -2.08 -10.76
CA ASP A 65 11.82 -3.27 -10.47
C ASP A 65 12.47 -3.25 -9.06
N GLN A 66 12.86 -2.08 -8.57
CA GLN A 66 13.40 -1.93 -7.22
C GLN A 66 12.31 -2.06 -6.16
N VAL A 67 11.12 -1.53 -6.44
CA VAL A 67 9.95 -1.69 -5.56
C VAL A 67 9.53 -3.16 -5.51
N ASP A 68 9.45 -3.82 -6.67
CA ASP A 68 9.09 -5.22 -6.79
C ASP A 68 10.06 -6.13 -6.02
N ALA A 69 11.37 -5.88 -6.13
CA ALA A 69 12.39 -6.63 -5.39
C ALA A 69 12.18 -6.53 -3.88
N VAL A 70 11.94 -5.32 -3.36
CA VAL A 70 11.71 -5.10 -1.92
C VAL A 70 10.41 -5.77 -1.46
N LEU A 71 9.35 -5.70 -2.25
CA LEU A 71 8.07 -6.36 -1.92
C LEU A 71 8.21 -7.88 -1.90
N ALA A 72 8.98 -8.45 -2.83
CA ALA A 72 9.28 -9.88 -2.86
C ALA A 72 10.05 -10.34 -1.62
N GLU A 73 11.08 -9.60 -1.21
CA GLU A 73 11.83 -9.88 0.03
C GLU A 73 10.92 -9.82 1.26
N CYS A 74 10.04 -8.81 1.34
CA CYS A 74 9.09 -8.67 2.43
C CYS A 74 8.08 -9.82 2.46
N GLN A 75 7.57 -10.25 1.29
CA GLN A 75 6.64 -11.38 1.20
C GLN A 75 7.30 -12.67 1.66
N ALA A 76 8.53 -12.92 1.23
CA ALA A 76 9.30 -14.09 1.66
C ALA A 76 9.48 -14.13 3.19
N GLU A 77 9.74 -12.98 3.81
CA GLU A 77 9.88 -12.89 5.27
C GLU A 77 8.54 -13.10 5.99
N ILE A 78 7.44 -12.55 5.47
CA ILE A 78 6.09 -12.81 6.00
C ILE A 78 5.78 -14.31 5.97
N ASP A 79 6.07 -14.98 4.86
CA ASP A 79 5.80 -16.40 4.69
C ASP A 79 6.69 -17.24 5.62
N ARG A 80 7.97 -16.86 5.78
CA ARG A 80 8.89 -17.47 6.74
C ARG A 80 8.35 -17.35 8.17
N LEU A 81 7.88 -16.18 8.59
CA LEU A 81 7.35 -15.94 9.94
C LEU A 81 6.05 -16.73 10.18
N ARG A 82 5.14 -16.79 9.19
CA ARG A 82 3.92 -17.61 9.26
C ARG A 82 4.23 -19.09 9.40
N ALA A 83 5.19 -19.60 8.63
CA ALA A 83 5.63 -21.00 8.71
C ALA A 83 6.21 -21.35 10.09
N GLN A 84 6.89 -20.40 10.76
CA GLN A 84 7.38 -20.59 12.12
C GLN A 84 6.27 -20.58 13.19
N GLN A 85 5.14 -19.90 12.94
CA GLN A 85 4.02 -19.86 13.89
C GLN A 85 3.15 -21.13 13.86
N ALA A 86 3.02 -21.77 12.70
CA ALA A 86 2.27 -23.03 12.53
C ALA A 86 2.68 -24.16 13.50
N PRO A 87 3.97 -24.46 13.74
CA PRO A 87 4.37 -25.53 14.67
C PRO A 87 4.12 -25.22 16.15
N HIS A 88 3.99 -23.95 16.55
CA HIS A 88 3.69 -23.58 17.94
C HIS A 88 2.21 -23.71 18.29
N ALA A 89 1.30 -23.50 17.32
CA ALA A 89 -0.13 -23.71 17.51
C ALA A 89 -0.49 -25.19 17.73
N GLN A 90 0.22 -26.10 17.05
CA GLN A 90 -0.05 -27.54 17.14
C GLN A 90 0.36 -28.13 18.51
N ARG A 91 1.49 -27.70 19.09
CA ARG A 91 1.95 -28.18 20.41
C ARG A 91 1.05 -27.74 21.57
N ALA A 92 0.42 -26.58 21.49
CA ALA A 92 -0.55 -26.13 22.49
C ALA A 92 -1.80 -27.02 22.48
N GLN A 93 -2.26 -27.43 21.29
CA GLN A 93 -3.44 -28.29 21.13
C GLN A 93 -3.21 -29.75 21.53
N ASP A 94 -1.99 -30.27 21.34
CA ASP A 94 -1.65 -31.66 21.71
C ASP A 94 -1.39 -31.84 23.22
N THR A 95 -1.15 -30.77 23.98
CA THR A 95 -0.93 -30.85 25.44
C THR A 95 -2.25 -30.92 26.23
N GLU A 96 -3.38 -30.62 25.59
CA GLU A 96 -4.71 -30.63 26.22
C GLU A 96 -5.56 -31.88 25.91
N ARG A 97 -4.98 -32.92 25.27
CA ARG A 97 -5.61 -34.23 25.06
C ARG A 97 -4.99 -35.32 25.93
#